data_AF-A0A4Y8EMM0-F1
#
_entry.id   AF-A0A4Y8EMM0-F1
#
_cell.length_a   1.000
_cell.length_b   1.000
_cell.length_c   1.000
_cell.angle_alpha   90.00
_cell.angle_beta   90.00
_cell.angle_gamma   90.00
#
_symmetry.space_group_name_H-M   'P 1'
#
loop_
_entity.id
_entity.type
_entity.pdbx_description
1 polymer ?
#
loop_
_entity_poly.entity_id
_entity_poly.type
_entity_poly.pdbx_seq_one_letter_code
_entity_poly.pdbx_strand_id
1 'polypeptide(L)'
;MCYSNVTDRDLMGQIATKLNDYRNPPQGGMSIDHVNRWINQFELTDRRFVLEETDRLMGIGYFSESDYRRVISSIANDEQNERFFQTAAFLDIQNQGTSQSEFLDLLREDCVEEFNVVTRLSQRQRVSSFREFIYLDDVSFSGAKAINDLTWFIEHFELQNITILVYFLGGHTYSAWNIKKQLERKFADRNISVCVDGGEFAVVENQRRNSSSSEVFWPKAQSVSIPEWADGQVHYLGTYRDGYVANNFFPNEQRRDRFEAIMTKVGFDILGQSQNPSDAIKPLGFSTFNGVGFGGTIFTFRNCPNNTPLAYWWGTYLRTGNRALDCWYPLMKRNVYNR
;
A
#
# COMPACT_ATOMS: atom_id res chain seq x y z
N MET A 1 -17.62 -10.57 -36.02
CA MET A 1 -17.20 -10.05 -34.69
C MET A 1 -16.18 -11.01 -34.14
N CYS A 2 -14.90 -10.64 -34.11
CA CYS A 2 -13.85 -11.49 -33.58
C CYS A 2 -13.92 -11.45 -32.05
N TYR A 3 -14.48 -12.49 -31.43
CA TYR A 3 -14.26 -12.73 -30.01
C TYR A 3 -12.78 -13.11 -29.86
N SER A 4 -11.95 -12.22 -29.33
CA SER A 4 -10.62 -12.62 -28.86
C SER A 4 -10.83 -13.57 -27.69
N ASN A 5 -10.68 -14.88 -27.92
CA ASN A 5 -10.70 -15.87 -26.85
C ASN A 5 -9.40 -15.75 -26.05
N VAL A 6 -9.38 -14.85 -25.06
CA VAL A 6 -8.24 -14.69 -24.14
C VAL A 6 -8.01 -16.02 -23.41
N THR A 7 -6.82 -16.59 -23.60
CA THR A 7 -6.40 -17.83 -22.94
C THR A 7 -5.80 -17.54 -21.56
N ASP A 8 -5.66 -18.57 -20.72
CA ASP A 8 -4.99 -18.42 -19.42
C ASP A 8 -3.52 -17.97 -19.60
N ARG A 9 -2.86 -18.41 -20.69
CA ARG A 9 -1.52 -17.96 -21.04
C ARG A 9 -1.47 -16.48 -21.39
N ASP A 10 -2.50 -15.96 -22.06
CA ASP A 10 -2.60 -14.54 -22.37
C ASP A 10 -2.78 -13.70 -21.10
N LEU A 11 -3.64 -14.13 -20.17
CA LEU A 11 -3.81 -13.46 -18.87
C LEU A 11 -2.51 -13.45 -18.05
N MET A 12 -1.81 -14.58 -18.00
CA MET A 12 -0.49 -14.66 -17.35
C MET A 12 0.52 -13.71 -18.01
N GLY A 13 0.50 -13.60 -19.33
CA GLY A 13 1.31 -12.65 -20.08
C GLY A 13 0.98 -11.20 -19.76
N GLN A 14 -0.31 -10.85 -19.66
CA GLN A 14 -0.75 -9.50 -19.32
C GLN A 14 -0.33 -9.10 -17.89
N ILE A 15 -0.46 -10.00 -16.91
CA ILE A 15 0.01 -9.78 -15.54
C ILE A 15 1.54 -9.62 -15.54
N ALA A 16 2.27 -10.52 -16.20
CA ALA A 16 3.73 -10.46 -16.33
C ALA A 16 4.20 -9.13 -16.93
N THR A 17 3.55 -8.65 -17.98
CA THR A 17 3.85 -7.36 -18.61
C THR A 17 3.60 -6.19 -17.67
N LYS A 18 2.46 -6.16 -16.96
CA LYS A 18 2.15 -5.09 -16.01
C LYS A 18 3.19 -4.98 -14.88
N LEU A 19 3.74 -6.11 -14.45
CA LEU A 19 4.68 -6.19 -13.33
C LEU A 19 6.16 -6.17 -13.78
N ASN A 20 6.47 -5.93 -15.05
CA ASN A 20 7.81 -6.19 -15.60
C ASN A 20 8.94 -5.37 -14.94
N ASP A 21 8.60 -4.24 -14.33
CA ASP A 21 9.48 -3.30 -13.64
C ASP A 21 9.44 -3.45 -12.11
N TYR A 22 8.74 -4.47 -11.59
CA TYR A 22 8.71 -4.73 -10.15
C TYR A 22 10.12 -4.94 -9.63
N ARG A 23 10.54 -4.11 -8.67
CA ARG A 23 11.91 -3.95 -8.16
C ARG A 23 12.48 -5.21 -7.53
N ASN A 24 11.64 -6.14 -7.08
CA ASN A 24 12.04 -7.39 -6.43
C ASN A 24 11.53 -8.62 -7.20
N PRO A 25 11.97 -8.84 -8.46
CA PRO A 25 11.50 -9.97 -9.25
C PRO A 25 12.22 -11.26 -8.83
N PRO A 26 11.67 -12.44 -9.18
CA PRO A 26 12.40 -13.71 -9.04
C PRO A 26 13.55 -13.79 -10.06
N GLN A 27 14.39 -14.81 -9.91
CA GLN A 27 15.32 -15.21 -10.97
C GLN A 27 14.51 -15.57 -12.22
N GLY A 28 14.79 -14.88 -13.34
CA GLY A 28 14.02 -15.00 -14.58
C GLY A 28 12.99 -13.90 -14.82
N GLY A 29 12.86 -12.93 -13.91
CA GLY A 29 11.98 -11.78 -14.07
C GLY A 29 10.50 -12.09 -13.81
N MET A 30 9.65 -11.07 -13.95
CA MET A 30 8.20 -11.21 -13.86
C MET A 30 7.63 -11.84 -15.15
N SER A 31 7.95 -13.11 -15.38
CA SER A 31 7.62 -13.86 -16.60
C SER A 31 6.30 -14.63 -16.51
N ILE A 32 5.82 -15.15 -17.64
CA ILE A 32 4.66 -16.06 -17.69
C ILE A 32 4.89 -17.27 -16.77
N ASP A 33 6.09 -17.83 -16.76
CA ASP A 33 6.41 -19.00 -15.92
C ASP A 33 6.35 -18.66 -14.43
N HIS A 34 6.74 -17.43 -14.06
CA HIS A 34 6.59 -16.93 -12.70
C HIS A 34 5.11 -16.83 -12.30
N VAL A 35 4.26 -16.20 -13.13
CA VAL A 35 2.82 -16.09 -12.86
C VAL A 35 2.16 -17.49 -12.83
N ASN A 36 2.56 -18.38 -13.74
CA ASN A 36 2.11 -19.77 -13.78
C ASN A 36 2.44 -20.51 -12.48
N ARG A 37 3.65 -20.33 -11.94
CA ARG A 37 4.03 -20.94 -10.66
C ARG A 37 3.18 -20.42 -9.50
N TRP A 38 2.91 -19.11 -9.47
CA TRP A 38 2.04 -18.50 -8.46
C TRP A 38 0.61 -19.04 -8.54
N ILE A 39 -0.02 -19.01 -9.73
CA ILE A 39 -1.42 -19.39 -9.91
C ILE A 39 -1.68 -20.88 -9.69
N ASN A 40 -0.70 -21.75 -9.94
CA ASN A 40 -0.84 -23.20 -9.73
C ASN A 40 -0.99 -23.61 -8.26
N GLN A 41 -0.83 -22.67 -7.31
CA GLN A 41 -1.09 -22.90 -5.89
C GLN A 41 -2.57 -22.73 -5.51
N PHE A 42 -3.38 -22.11 -6.38
CA PHE A 42 -4.83 -21.99 -6.20
C PHE A 42 -5.56 -23.25 -6.67
N GLU A 43 -6.76 -23.46 -6.15
CA GLU A 43 -7.68 -24.53 -6.57
C GLU A 43 -7.92 -24.46 -8.08
N LEU A 44 -7.94 -25.62 -8.76
CA LEU A 44 -8.04 -25.70 -10.21
C LEU A 44 -9.26 -24.95 -10.76
N THR A 45 -10.39 -24.99 -10.06
CA THR A 45 -11.65 -24.32 -10.43
C THR A 45 -11.62 -22.80 -10.27
N ASP A 46 -10.63 -22.26 -9.55
CA ASP A 46 -10.50 -20.84 -9.26
C ASP A 46 -9.42 -20.15 -10.08
N ARG A 47 -8.44 -20.89 -10.62
CA ARG A 47 -7.25 -20.33 -11.29
C ARG A 47 -7.59 -19.29 -12.36
N ARG A 48 -8.47 -19.63 -13.30
CA ARG A 48 -8.84 -18.69 -14.38
C ARG A 48 -9.50 -17.42 -13.83
N PHE A 49 -10.41 -17.57 -12.87
CA PHE A 49 -11.09 -16.44 -12.24
C PHE A 49 -10.09 -15.53 -11.49
N VAL A 50 -9.14 -16.12 -10.76
CA VAL A 50 -8.09 -15.37 -10.06
C VAL A 50 -7.15 -14.64 -11.04
N LEU A 51 -6.83 -15.24 -12.19
CA LEU A 51 -6.07 -14.58 -13.24
C LEU A 51 -6.82 -13.37 -13.81
N GLU A 52 -8.11 -13.53 -14.15
CA GLU A 52 -8.95 -12.42 -14.66
C GLU A 52 -9.05 -11.27 -13.67
N GLU A 53 -9.34 -11.57 -12.39
CA GLU A 53 -9.46 -10.52 -11.36
C GLU A 53 -8.12 -9.88 -11.01
N THR A 54 -7.03 -10.65 -10.99
CA THR A 54 -5.69 -10.11 -10.73
C THR A 54 -5.23 -9.24 -11.90
N ASP A 55 -5.46 -9.64 -13.14
CA ASP A 55 -5.10 -8.82 -14.30
C ASP A 55 -5.83 -7.48 -14.29
N ARG A 56 -7.14 -7.51 -14.05
CA ARG A 56 -7.97 -6.31 -13.93
C ARG A 56 -7.52 -5.44 -12.76
N LEU A 57 -7.26 -6.05 -11.60
CA LEU A 57 -6.81 -5.34 -10.40
C LEU A 57 -5.47 -4.64 -10.64
N MET A 58 -4.48 -5.33 -11.21
CA MET A 58 -3.18 -4.74 -11.54
C MET A 58 -3.30 -3.66 -12.61
N GLY A 59 -4.25 -3.78 -13.54
CA GLY A 59 -4.51 -2.75 -14.55
C GLY A 59 -4.99 -1.41 -14.00
N ILE A 60 -5.49 -1.40 -12.75
CA ILE A 60 -6.00 -0.20 -12.09
C ILE A 60 -5.09 0.22 -10.92
N GLY A 61 -4.56 -0.76 -10.19
CA GLY A 61 -3.91 -0.54 -8.91
C GLY A 61 -2.40 -0.74 -8.89
N TYR A 62 -1.75 -1.13 -10.00
CA TYR A 62 -0.30 -1.20 -10.07
C TYR A 62 0.29 0.09 -10.65
N PHE A 63 1.20 0.72 -9.90
CA PHE A 63 1.92 1.91 -10.33
C PHE A 63 3.38 1.57 -10.67
N SER A 64 3.72 1.76 -11.94
CA SER A 64 5.04 1.45 -12.52
C SER A 64 6.09 2.50 -12.15
N GLU A 65 7.37 2.20 -12.30
CA GLU A 65 8.46 3.18 -12.17
C GLU A 65 8.22 4.40 -13.07
N SER A 66 7.73 4.17 -14.29
CA SER A 66 7.41 5.26 -15.22
C SER A 66 6.26 6.15 -14.76
N ASP A 67 5.28 5.60 -14.02
CA ASP A 67 4.22 6.41 -13.39
C ASP A 67 4.80 7.33 -12.32
N TYR A 68 5.72 6.83 -11.49
CA TYR A 68 6.41 7.65 -10.49
C TYR A 68 7.26 8.74 -11.10
N ARG A 69 8.06 8.43 -12.12
CA ARG A 69 8.85 9.44 -12.81
C ARG A 69 7.95 10.53 -13.38
N ARG A 70 6.87 10.14 -14.07
CA ARG A 70 5.91 11.10 -14.64
C ARG A 70 5.32 12.04 -13.58
N VAL A 71 4.88 11.50 -12.44
CA VAL A 71 4.29 12.31 -11.36
C VAL A 71 5.32 13.22 -10.72
N ILE A 72 6.52 12.71 -10.40
CA ILE A 72 7.59 13.53 -9.80
C ILE A 72 8.03 14.63 -10.76
N SER A 73 8.22 14.33 -12.05
CA SER A 73 8.51 15.34 -13.06
C SER A 73 7.39 16.37 -13.16
N SER A 74 6.12 15.97 -13.05
CA SER A 74 4.99 16.91 -13.03
C SER A 74 5.05 17.84 -11.82
N ILE A 75 5.38 17.32 -10.63
CA ILE A 75 5.52 18.12 -9.40
C ILE A 75 6.67 19.12 -9.54
N ALA A 76 7.82 18.68 -10.05
CA ALA A 76 9.02 19.49 -10.21
C ALA A 76 8.85 20.65 -11.22
N ASN A 77 8.04 20.44 -12.27
CA ASN A 77 7.85 21.40 -13.37
C ASN A 77 6.56 22.23 -13.25
N ASP A 78 5.76 22.05 -12.20
CA ASP A 78 4.56 22.88 -11.98
C ASP A 78 4.95 24.21 -11.33
N GLU A 79 4.75 25.32 -12.04
CA GLU A 79 5.02 26.68 -11.57
C GLU A 79 4.30 27.01 -10.25
N GLN A 80 3.17 26.36 -9.96
CA GLN A 80 2.46 26.54 -8.69
C GLN A 80 3.27 26.00 -7.49
N ASN A 81 4.21 25.11 -7.74
CA ASN A 81 5.08 24.52 -6.72
C ASN A 81 6.37 25.30 -6.47
N GLU A 82 6.76 26.25 -7.32
CA GLU A 82 8.02 27.03 -7.21
C GLU A 82 8.21 27.62 -5.82
N ARG A 83 7.16 28.23 -5.26
CA ARG A 83 7.19 28.79 -3.90
C ARG A 83 7.65 27.76 -2.88
N PHE A 84 7.17 26.52 -2.97
CA PHE A 84 7.49 25.48 -2.00
C PHE A 84 8.95 25.06 -2.07
N PHE A 85 9.54 25.00 -3.25
CA PHE A 85 10.97 24.70 -3.42
C PHE A 85 11.85 25.78 -2.78
N GLN A 86 11.43 27.04 -2.84
CA GLN A 86 12.17 28.18 -2.30
C GLN A 86 11.99 28.37 -0.78
N THR A 87 10.75 28.25 -0.27
CA THR A 87 10.42 28.70 1.09
C THR A 87 10.20 27.59 2.10
N ALA A 88 9.82 26.39 1.65
CA ALA A 88 9.53 25.26 2.53
C ALA A 88 10.76 24.36 2.73
N ALA A 89 10.72 23.52 3.76
CA ALA A 89 11.69 22.45 3.98
C ALA A 89 11.07 21.08 3.73
N PHE A 90 11.59 20.37 2.74
CA PHE A 90 11.24 18.99 2.47
C PHE A 90 11.85 18.07 3.53
N LEU A 91 11.08 17.08 3.97
CA LEU A 91 11.46 16.18 5.05
C LEU A 91 12.04 14.88 4.49
N ASP A 92 13.23 14.53 4.99
CA ASP A 92 13.86 13.21 4.86
C ASP A 92 14.13 12.64 6.25
N ILE A 93 13.04 12.23 6.91
CA ILE A 93 13.02 11.92 8.35
C ILE A 93 12.53 10.52 8.66
N GLN A 94 12.27 9.70 7.64
CA GLN A 94 11.79 8.34 7.82
C GLN A 94 12.75 7.53 8.70
N ASN A 95 12.22 6.96 9.79
CA ASN A 95 13.03 6.05 10.63
C ASN A 95 13.36 4.72 9.93
N GLN A 96 12.42 4.26 9.11
CA GLN A 96 12.49 3.00 8.37
C GLN A 96 11.94 3.21 6.98
N GLY A 97 12.60 2.65 5.97
CA GLY A 97 12.31 2.87 4.57
C GLY A 97 13.09 4.04 3.98
N THR A 98 13.07 4.10 2.65
CA THR A 98 13.88 5.00 1.82
C THR A 98 13.01 5.78 0.85
N SER A 99 11.69 5.82 1.05
CA SER A 99 10.79 6.44 0.08
C SER A 99 10.92 7.94 0.02
N GLN A 100 11.09 8.60 1.17
CA GLN A 100 11.39 10.04 1.19
C GLN A 100 12.67 10.36 0.45
N SER A 101 13.80 9.75 0.84
CA SER A 101 15.09 10.03 0.22
C SER A 101 15.07 9.77 -1.29
N GLU A 102 14.52 8.64 -1.74
CA GLU A 102 14.43 8.33 -3.17
C GLU A 102 13.56 9.33 -3.95
N PHE A 103 12.46 9.84 -3.38
CA PHE A 103 11.65 10.85 -4.08
C PHE A 103 12.30 12.23 -4.10
N LEU A 104 13.03 12.59 -3.05
CA LEU A 104 13.79 13.83 -3.04
C LEU A 104 14.95 13.77 -4.04
N ASP A 105 15.56 12.61 -4.23
CA ASP A 105 16.57 12.42 -5.27
C ASP A 105 15.97 12.55 -6.68
N LEU A 106 14.81 11.93 -6.94
CA LEU A 106 14.09 12.11 -8.22
C LEU A 106 13.66 13.58 -8.43
N LEU A 107 13.18 14.26 -7.38
CA LEU A 107 12.85 15.68 -7.48
C LEU A 107 14.08 16.52 -7.82
N ARG A 108 15.27 16.22 -7.28
CA ARG A 108 16.51 16.95 -7.61
C ARG A 108 16.98 16.71 -9.04
N GLU A 109 16.68 15.55 -9.62
CA GLU A 109 17.00 15.27 -11.03
C GLU A 109 16.19 16.18 -11.97
N ASP A 110 14.94 16.50 -11.59
CA ASP A 110 14.00 17.23 -12.45
C ASP A 110 13.81 18.71 -12.07
N CYS A 111 14.06 19.11 -10.81
CA CYS A 111 14.02 20.50 -10.37
C CYS A 111 15.29 21.25 -10.76
N VAL A 112 15.13 22.41 -11.38
CA VAL A 112 16.23 23.34 -11.66
C VAL A 112 16.73 24.04 -10.39
N GLU A 113 15.83 24.27 -9.43
CA GLU A 113 16.16 24.98 -8.18
C GLU A 113 16.62 24.02 -7.07
N GLU A 114 17.65 24.41 -6.32
CA GLU A 114 17.98 23.74 -5.06
C GLU A 114 16.88 24.03 -4.03
N PHE A 115 16.34 22.98 -3.40
CA PHE A 115 15.34 23.11 -2.34
C PHE A 115 15.87 22.63 -0.98
N ASN A 116 15.27 23.16 0.08
CA ASN A 116 15.71 22.86 1.44
C ASN A 116 15.29 21.46 1.86
N VAL A 117 16.24 20.68 2.39
CA VAL A 117 15.96 19.38 3.01
C VAL A 117 16.34 19.37 4.48
N VAL A 118 15.41 18.89 5.30
CA VAL A 118 15.58 18.63 6.73
C VAL A 118 15.60 17.13 6.97
N THR A 119 16.69 16.68 7.58
CA THR A 119 16.93 15.29 7.96
C THR A 119 16.94 15.15 9.48
N ARG A 120 16.98 13.90 9.96
CA ARG A 120 17.14 13.62 11.41
C ARG A 120 18.45 14.16 12.01
N LEU A 121 19.46 14.44 11.18
CA LEU A 121 20.76 14.97 11.60
C LEU A 121 20.84 16.51 11.52
N SER A 122 19.76 17.17 11.09
CA SER A 122 19.76 18.63 10.92
C SER A 122 19.89 19.35 12.26
N GLN A 123 20.61 20.47 12.27
CA GLN A 123 20.76 21.29 13.47
C GLN A 123 19.43 21.98 13.80
N ARG A 124 19.04 21.97 15.09
CA ARG A 124 17.78 22.59 15.56
C ARG A 124 17.61 24.04 15.11
N GLN A 125 18.68 24.84 15.15
CA GLN A 125 18.67 26.25 14.75
C GLN A 125 18.31 26.45 13.26
N ARG A 126 18.72 25.51 12.39
CA ARG A 126 18.34 25.53 10.97
C ARG A 126 16.89 25.10 10.80
N VAL A 127 16.44 24.08 11.52
CA VAL A 127 15.05 23.61 11.40
C VAL A 127 14.06 24.70 11.88
N SER A 128 14.39 25.42 12.96
CA SER A 128 13.53 26.47 13.52
C SER A 128 13.39 27.73 12.66
N SER A 129 14.22 27.91 11.61
CA SER A 129 14.08 29.01 10.66
C SER A 129 12.94 28.80 9.66
N PHE A 130 12.44 27.57 9.50
CA PHE A 130 11.33 27.26 8.60
C PHE A 130 9.97 27.40 9.29
N ARG A 131 8.94 27.64 8.48
CA ARG A 131 7.53 27.69 8.92
C ARG A 131 6.65 26.68 8.18
N GLU A 132 7.09 26.22 7.01
CA GLU A 132 6.38 25.27 6.16
C GLU A 132 7.29 24.05 5.95
N PHE A 133 6.76 22.85 6.21
CA PHE A 133 7.46 21.58 6.02
C PHE A 133 6.67 20.66 5.10
N ILE A 134 7.36 19.94 4.22
CA ILE A 134 6.74 19.05 3.23
C ILE A 134 7.15 17.61 3.52
N TYR A 135 6.16 16.78 3.89
CA TYR A 135 6.30 15.34 4.03
C TYR A 135 5.81 14.67 2.75
N LEU A 136 6.73 14.31 1.85
CA LEU A 136 6.44 13.56 0.63
C LEU A 136 6.69 12.08 0.85
N ASP A 137 5.72 11.21 0.59
CA ASP A 137 5.90 9.76 0.73
C ASP A 137 5.03 8.98 -0.27
N ASP A 138 5.19 7.66 -0.28
CA ASP A 138 4.73 6.77 -1.34
C ASP A 138 3.22 6.55 -1.27
N VAL A 139 2.80 5.45 -0.62
CA VAL A 139 1.40 5.12 -0.41
C VAL A 139 1.07 5.04 1.06
N SER A 140 0.00 5.72 1.48
CA SER A 140 -0.46 5.72 2.88
C SER A 140 -1.81 5.03 3.05
N PHE A 141 -1.85 4.05 3.95
CA PHE A 141 -3.05 3.25 4.24
C PHE A 141 -3.74 3.65 5.54
N SER A 142 -3.00 3.65 6.66
CA SER A 142 -3.48 4.06 7.98
C SER A 142 -2.89 5.40 8.43
N GLY A 143 -1.83 5.86 7.77
CA GLY A 143 -1.06 7.05 8.17
C GLY A 143 -0.14 6.84 9.38
N ALA A 144 -0.07 5.65 9.97
CA ALA A 144 0.70 5.39 11.19
C ALA A 144 2.19 5.77 11.07
N LYS A 145 2.80 5.49 9.91
CA LYS A 145 4.20 5.86 9.65
C LYS A 145 4.42 7.37 9.68
N ALA A 146 3.62 8.12 8.92
CA ALA A 146 3.67 9.58 8.92
C ALA A 146 3.37 10.16 10.30
N ILE A 147 2.38 9.64 11.02
CA ILE A 147 2.09 10.06 12.41
C ILE A 147 3.32 9.88 13.30
N ASN A 148 3.99 8.72 13.23
CA ASN A 148 5.17 8.44 14.05
C ASN A 148 6.36 9.33 13.67
N ASP A 149 6.67 9.43 12.37
CA ASP A 149 7.79 10.23 11.87
C ASP A 149 7.58 11.72 12.19
N LEU A 150 6.37 12.26 11.98
CA LEU A 150 6.03 13.67 12.25
C LEU A 150 5.90 13.97 13.75
N THR A 151 5.41 13.03 14.55
CA THR A 151 5.41 13.15 16.02
C THR A 151 6.83 13.32 16.53
N TRP A 152 7.73 12.42 16.13
CA TRP A 152 9.14 12.51 16.48
C TRP A 152 9.73 13.83 16.02
N PHE A 153 9.43 14.27 14.80
CA PHE A 153 9.94 15.52 14.24
C PHE A 153 9.54 16.75 15.07
N ILE A 154 8.25 16.89 15.37
CA ILE A 154 7.71 18.02 16.15
C ILE A 154 8.27 18.02 17.58
N GLU A 155 8.36 16.85 18.22
CA GLU A 155 8.90 16.73 19.59
C GLU A 155 10.41 16.98 19.63
N HIS A 156 11.17 16.36 18.73
CA HIS A 156 12.63 16.42 18.72
C HIS A 156 13.16 17.82 18.41
N PHE A 157 12.50 18.55 17.51
CA PHE A 157 12.88 19.91 17.13
C PHE A 157 12.10 20.99 17.90
N GLU A 158 11.23 20.61 18.84
CA GLU A 158 10.44 21.52 19.68
C GLU A 158 9.65 22.56 18.86
N LEU A 159 9.05 22.11 17.76
CA LEU A 159 8.41 22.99 16.78
C LEU A 159 7.06 23.51 17.28
N GLN A 160 6.76 24.76 16.90
CA GLN A 160 5.51 25.48 17.20
C GLN A 160 5.23 26.52 16.12
N ASN A 161 3.96 26.85 15.89
CA ASN A 161 3.51 27.83 14.88
C ASN A 161 4.00 27.49 13.47
N ILE A 162 3.76 26.27 13.03
CA ILE A 162 4.21 25.75 11.72
C ILE A 162 3.05 25.10 10.95
N THR A 163 3.25 24.98 9.65
CA THR A 163 2.39 24.19 8.75
C THR A 163 3.16 22.98 8.25
N ILE A 164 2.53 21.82 8.28
CA ILE A 164 3.06 20.59 7.68
C ILE A 164 2.11 20.19 6.54
N LEU A 165 2.66 20.17 5.33
CA LEU A 165 2.01 19.67 4.13
C LEU A 165 2.42 18.22 3.95
N VAL A 166 1.48 17.30 4.14
CA VAL A 166 1.69 15.86 3.97
C VAL A 166 1.11 15.47 2.62
N TYR A 167 1.96 14.95 1.75
CA TYR A 167 1.61 14.58 0.39
C TYR A 167 1.99 13.12 0.13
N PHE A 168 1.01 12.31 -0.26
CA PHE A 168 1.24 10.94 -0.71
C PHE A 168 0.91 10.81 -2.19
N LEU A 169 1.76 10.11 -2.94
CA LEU A 169 1.48 9.85 -4.35
C LEU A 169 0.23 8.96 -4.51
N GLY A 170 0.04 8.00 -3.61
CA GLY A 170 -1.21 7.26 -3.44
C GLY A 170 -1.71 7.28 -2.00
N GLY A 171 -3.02 7.35 -1.80
CA GLY A 171 -3.59 7.52 -0.46
C GLY A 171 -4.84 6.70 -0.24
N HIS A 172 -5.14 6.45 1.02
CA HIS A 172 -6.44 5.95 1.44
C HIS A 172 -7.17 7.02 2.24
N THR A 173 -8.48 7.15 2.06
CA THR A 173 -9.25 8.23 2.70
C THR A 173 -9.15 8.21 4.24
N TYR A 174 -9.01 7.02 4.85
CA TYR A 174 -8.79 6.89 6.29
C TYR A 174 -7.45 7.48 6.76
N SER A 175 -6.37 7.36 5.98
CA SER A 175 -5.04 7.83 6.41
C SER A 175 -5.00 9.35 6.53
N ALA A 176 -5.57 10.07 5.56
CA ALA A 176 -5.61 11.52 5.55
C ALA A 176 -6.31 12.07 6.80
N TRP A 177 -7.51 11.55 7.10
CA TRP A 177 -8.25 11.92 8.31
C TRP A 177 -7.47 11.57 9.59
N ASN A 178 -6.88 10.38 9.66
CA ASN A 178 -6.20 9.91 10.86
C ASN A 178 -4.93 10.72 11.16
N ILE A 179 -4.11 11.04 10.15
CA ILE A 179 -2.89 11.86 10.29
C ILE A 179 -3.24 13.24 10.85
N LYS A 180 -4.14 13.94 10.18
CA LYS A 180 -4.56 15.29 10.58
C LYS A 180 -5.12 15.29 12.01
N LYS A 181 -6.10 14.42 12.26
CA LYS A 181 -6.77 14.33 13.56
C LYS A 181 -5.81 14.00 14.70
N GLN A 182 -4.88 13.07 14.51
CA GLN A 182 -3.96 12.66 15.58
C GLN A 182 -2.91 13.73 15.87
N LEU A 183 -2.30 14.30 14.84
CA LEU A 183 -1.24 15.30 15.01
C LEU A 183 -1.78 16.62 15.59
N GLU A 184 -2.88 17.15 15.05
CA GLU A 184 -3.48 18.39 15.55
C GLU A 184 -3.99 18.25 16.99
N ARG A 185 -4.53 17.09 17.36
CA ARG A 185 -4.94 16.82 18.74
C ARG A 185 -3.75 16.69 19.69
N LYS A 186 -2.70 15.99 19.26
CA LYS A 186 -1.52 15.76 20.11
C LYS A 186 -0.75 17.04 20.38
N PHE A 187 -0.72 17.97 19.42
CA PHE A 187 0.04 19.21 19.49
C PHE A 187 -0.86 20.46 19.49
N ALA A 188 -2.03 20.36 20.11
CA ALA A 188 -3.01 21.45 20.18
C ALA A 188 -2.48 22.71 20.88
N ASP A 189 -1.50 22.55 21.77
CA ASP A 189 -0.80 23.61 22.50
C ASP A 189 0.30 24.32 21.67
N ARG A 190 0.68 23.75 20.51
CA ARG A 190 1.81 24.23 19.70
C ARG A 190 1.41 24.96 18.43
N ASN A 191 0.11 25.13 18.17
CA ASN A 191 -0.41 25.78 16.96
C ASN A 191 0.18 25.16 15.67
N ILE A 192 0.03 23.85 15.51
CA ILE A 192 0.48 23.09 14.32
C ILE A 192 -0.70 22.92 13.37
N SER A 193 -0.54 23.40 12.13
CA SER A 193 -1.50 23.14 11.05
C SER A 193 -1.05 21.93 10.23
N VAL A 194 -1.93 20.96 10.02
CA VAL A 194 -1.63 19.79 9.19
C VAL A 194 -2.59 19.73 8.01
N CYS A 195 -2.04 19.87 6.81
CA CYS A 195 -2.75 19.64 5.55
C CYS A 195 -2.31 18.29 5.02
N VAL A 196 -3.27 17.39 4.76
CA VAL A 196 -2.97 16.11 4.14
C VAL A 196 -3.65 16.08 2.79
N ASP A 197 -2.86 15.92 1.76
CA ASP A 197 -3.29 15.83 0.38
C ASP A 197 -2.63 14.63 -0.31
N GLY A 198 -3.05 14.35 -1.54
CA GLY A 198 -2.48 13.30 -2.37
C GLY A 198 -3.45 12.87 -3.46
N GLY A 199 -3.04 11.87 -4.24
CA GLY A 199 -3.95 11.24 -5.21
C GLY A 199 -3.53 11.31 -6.67
N GLU A 200 -2.27 11.60 -6.97
CA GLU A 200 -1.74 11.54 -8.34
C GLU A 200 -1.87 10.13 -8.94
N PHE A 201 -1.77 9.11 -8.08
CA PHE A 201 -2.01 7.73 -8.45
C PHE A 201 -3.44 7.29 -8.17
N ALA A 202 -3.86 7.40 -6.90
CA ALA A 202 -5.21 7.03 -6.48
C ALA A 202 -5.51 7.55 -5.08
N VAL A 203 -6.79 7.87 -4.84
CA VAL A 203 -7.37 8.02 -3.51
C VAL A 203 -8.39 6.89 -3.31
N VAL A 204 -8.03 5.92 -2.47
CA VAL A 204 -8.79 4.68 -2.29
C VAL A 204 -9.62 4.72 -1.01
N GLU A 205 -10.92 4.50 -1.11
CA GLU A 205 -11.82 4.42 0.02
C GLU A 205 -11.64 3.10 0.79
N ASN A 206 -11.25 3.17 2.06
CA ASN A 206 -11.06 2.02 2.95
C ASN A 206 -11.69 2.16 4.34
N GLN A 207 -12.42 3.24 4.61
CA GLN A 207 -13.09 3.45 5.88
C GLN A 207 -14.20 2.42 6.06
N ARG A 208 -14.25 1.85 7.26
CA ARG A 208 -15.29 0.88 7.65
C ARG A 208 -16.71 1.36 7.34
N ARG A 209 -17.01 2.65 7.59
CA ARG A 209 -18.35 3.22 7.35
C ARG A 209 -18.76 3.24 5.87
N ASN A 210 -17.80 3.15 4.96
CA ASN A 210 -17.99 3.17 3.50
C ASN A 210 -17.62 1.82 2.87
N SER A 211 -17.55 0.73 3.66
CA SER A 211 -17.05 -0.57 3.20
C SER A 211 -17.86 -1.19 2.05
N SER A 212 -19.15 -0.86 1.93
CA SER A 212 -19.98 -1.29 0.80
C SER A 212 -19.54 -0.69 -0.55
N SER A 213 -19.02 0.54 -0.55
CA SER A 213 -18.53 1.25 -1.75
C SER A 213 -17.01 1.28 -1.85
N SER A 214 -16.30 0.59 -0.95
CA SER A 214 -14.85 0.63 -0.87
C SER A 214 -14.18 0.05 -2.10
N GLU A 215 -13.01 0.58 -2.41
CA GLU A 215 -12.13 0.11 -3.49
C GLU A 215 -11.08 -0.87 -2.98
N VAL A 216 -11.15 -1.20 -1.68
CA VAL A 216 -10.46 -2.33 -1.04
C VAL A 216 -11.42 -3.52 -0.85
N PHE A 217 -10.87 -4.71 -0.60
CA PHE A 217 -11.63 -5.96 -0.52
C PHE A 217 -12.79 -5.86 0.48
N TRP A 218 -12.56 -5.64 1.78
CA TRP A 218 -13.61 -5.61 2.82
C TRP A 218 -14.70 -6.69 2.63
N PRO A 219 -14.46 -7.96 3.04
CA PRO A 219 -15.37 -9.03 2.70
C PRO A 219 -16.72 -8.93 3.42
N LYS A 220 -17.74 -9.56 2.82
CA LYS A 220 -18.97 -9.93 3.52
C LYS A 220 -18.73 -11.09 4.48
N ALA A 221 -19.37 -11.08 5.65
CA ALA A 221 -19.23 -12.15 6.63
C ALA A 221 -19.58 -13.53 6.05
N GLN A 222 -20.66 -13.62 5.26
CA GLN A 222 -21.10 -14.86 4.61
C GLN A 222 -20.15 -15.39 3.52
N SER A 223 -19.26 -14.55 3.00
CA SER A 223 -18.25 -14.95 2.01
C SER A 223 -16.97 -15.46 2.67
N VAL A 224 -16.86 -15.37 3.99
CA VAL A 224 -15.67 -15.78 4.74
C VAL A 224 -15.91 -17.10 5.44
N SER A 225 -15.13 -18.10 5.03
CA SER A 225 -15.02 -19.37 5.75
C SER A 225 -13.84 -19.30 6.72
N ILE A 226 -14.13 -19.28 8.02
CA ILE A 226 -13.10 -19.33 9.06
C ILE A 226 -12.72 -20.80 9.29
N PRO A 227 -11.43 -21.19 9.18
CA PRO A 227 -11.00 -22.55 9.46
C PRO A 227 -11.03 -22.85 10.96
N GLU A 228 -11.11 -24.14 11.31
CA GLU A 228 -11.22 -24.61 12.71
C GLU A 228 -10.15 -24.05 13.64
N TRP A 229 -8.89 -23.95 13.19
CA TRP A 229 -7.81 -23.41 14.01
C TRP A 229 -7.97 -21.92 14.36
N ALA A 230 -8.72 -21.18 13.53
CA ALA A 230 -8.98 -19.76 13.69
C ALA A 230 -10.36 -19.47 14.32
N ASP A 231 -11.20 -20.49 14.47
CA ASP A 231 -12.53 -20.35 15.04
C ASP A 231 -12.45 -19.90 16.51
N GLY A 232 -13.39 -19.05 16.91
CA GLY A 232 -13.41 -18.44 18.25
C GLY A 232 -12.31 -17.40 18.53
N GLN A 233 -11.34 -17.17 17.64
CA GLN A 233 -10.34 -16.11 17.82
C GLN A 233 -10.97 -14.73 17.58
N VAL A 234 -11.08 -13.93 18.64
CA VAL A 234 -11.82 -12.65 18.67
C VAL A 234 -11.38 -11.67 17.58
N HIS A 235 -10.10 -11.67 17.23
CA HIS A 235 -9.56 -10.75 16.23
C HIS A 235 -9.94 -11.09 14.78
N TYR A 236 -10.55 -12.25 14.52
CA TYR A 236 -11.13 -12.59 13.21
C TYR A 236 -12.66 -12.37 13.13
N LEU A 237 -13.37 -12.26 14.25
CA LEU A 237 -14.84 -12.12 14.31
C LEU A 237 -15.37 -10.70 14.01
N GLY A 238 -14.57 -9.87 13.34
CA GLY A 238 -14.72 -8.42 13.35
C GLY A 238 -15.43 -7.80 12.16
N THR A 239 -14.69 -6.97 11.44
CA THR A 239 -15.22 -5.97 10.51
C THR A 239 -15.47 -6.59 9.14
N TYR A 240 -16.72 -6.54 8.70
CA TYR A 240 -17.19 -6.97 7.38
C TYR A 240 -18.05 -5.87 6.75
N ARG A 241 -18.28 -5.94 5.44
CA ARG A 241 -19.26 -5.06 4.77
C ARG A 241 -20.64 -5.72 4.74
N ASP A 242 -21.66 -4.88 4.83
CA ASP A 242 -23.07 -5.32 4.85
C ASP A 242 -23.76 -5.13 3.49
N GLY A 243 -23.11 -4.49 2.53
CA GLY A 243 -23.68 -4.21 1.22
C GLY A 243 -22.63 -4.15 0.11
N TYR A 244 -23.05 -3.63 -1.04
CA TYR A 244 -22.23 -3.50 -2.22
C TYR A 244 -22.68 -2.30 -3.06
N VAL A 245 -21.70 -1.53 -3.52
CA VAL A 245 -21.85 -0.51 -4.54
C VAL A 245 -20.73 -0.74 -5.56
N ALA A 246 -21.10 -0.80 -6.84
CA ALA A 246 -20.14 -1.00 -7.91
C ALA A 246 -19.16 0.17 -8.02
N ASN A 247 -17.90 -0.15 -8.30
CA ASN A 247 -16.84 0.81 -8.59
C ASN A 247 -15.84 0.20 -9.58
N ASN A 248 -14.82 0.96 -9.97
CA ASN A 248 -13.83 0.52 -10.95
C ASN A 248 -13.04 -0.71 -10.48
N PHE A 249 -12.80 -0.83 -9.17
CA PHE A 249 -12.10 -1.96 -8.56
C PHE A 249 -12.97 -3.19 -8.37
N PHE A 250 -14.30 -3.04 -8.27
CA PHE A 250 -15.24 -4.14 -8.07
C PHE A 250 -16.56 -3.85 -8.82
N PRO A 251 -16.59 -4.04 -10.15
CA PRO A 251 -17.74 -3.67 -10.97
C PRO A 251 -18.91 -4.66 -10.87
N ASN A 252 -18.69 -5.84 -10.28
CA ASN A 252 -19.73 -6.85 -10.08
C ASN A 252 -19.66 -7.46 -8.67
N GLU A 253 -20.80 -7.52 -7.98
CA GLU A 253 -20.90 -8.04 -6.61
C GLU A 253 -20.50 -9.50 -6.49
N GLN A 254 -21.02 -10.38 -7.35
CA GLN A 254 -20.76 -11.81 -7.28
C GLN A 254 -19.28 -12.12 -7.52
N ARG A 255 -18.65 -11.39 -8.46
CA ARG A 255 -17.20 -11.49 -8.69
C ARG A 255 -16.42 -10.98 -7.49
N ARG A 256 -16.82 -9.84 -6.89
CA ARG A 256 -16.20 -9.32 -5.66
C ARG A 256 -16.30 -10.33 -4.51
N ASP A 257 -17.51 -10.82 -4.22
CA ASP A 257 -17.78 -11.80 -3.16
C ASP A 257 -16.92 -13.07 -3.35
N ARG A 258 -16.84 -13.59 -4.59
CA ARG A 258 -16.01 -14.77 -4.92
C ARG A 258 -14.52 -14.48 -4.75
N PHE A 259 -14.05 -13.33 -5.20
CA PHE A 259 -12.63 -12.99 -5.13
C PHE A 259 -12.16 -12.80 -3.69
N GLU A 260 -12.93 -12.07 -2.90
CA GLU A 260 -12.74 -11.94 -1.46
C GLU A 260 -12.70 -13.29 -0.75
N ALA A 261 -13.63 -14.20 -1.05
CA ALA A 261 -13.66 -15.53 -0.46
C ALA A 261 -12.40 -16.33 -0.77
N ILE A 262 -11.97 -16.37 -2.04
CA ILE A 262 -10.76 -17.08 -2.48
C ILE A 262 -9.52 -16.52 -1.79
N MET A 263 -9.33 -15.20 -1.82
CA MET A 263 -8.15 -14.56 -1.24
C MET A 263 -8.10 -14.70 0.28
N THR A 264 -9.26 -14.67 0.94
CA THR A 264 -9.37 -14.90 2.38
C THR A 264 -9.04 -16.36 2.74
N LYS A 265 -9.57 -17.35 1.99
CA LYS A 265 -9.26 -18.77 2.18
C LYS A 265 -7.75 -19.01 2.08
N VAL A 266 -7.12 -18.56 0.98
CA VAL A 266 -5.68 -18.71 0.78
C VAL A 266 -4.88 -18.01 1.88
N GLY A 267 -5.31 -16.82 2.31
CA GLY A 267 -4.66 -16.11 3.41
C GLY A 267 -4.74 -16.89 4.73
N PHE A 268 -5.85 -17.55 5.03
CA PHE A 268 -5.95 -18.45 6.19
C PHE A 268 -5.07 -19.70 6.03
N ASP A 269 -5.01 -20.31 4.85
CA ASP A 269 -4.15 -21.47 4.60
C ASP A 269 -2.67 -21.13 4.86
N ILE A 270 -2.25 -19.94 4.43
CA ILE A 270 -0.92 -19.37 4.71
C ILE A 270 -0.69 -19.19 6.21
N LEU A 271 -1.62 -18.52 6.91
CA LEU A 271 -1.48 -18.24 8.34
C LEU A 271 -1.47 -19.51 9.19
N GLY A 272 -2.21 -20.54 8.79
CA GLY A 272 -2.23 -21.85 9.47
C GLY A 272 -0.89 -22.60 9.43
N GLN A 273 0.07 -22.17 8.61
CA GLN A 273 1.44 -22.72 8.61
C GLN A 273 2.37 -22.00 9.60
N SER A 274 1.92 -20.89 10.20
CA SER A 274 2.65 -20.17 11.25
C SER A 274 2.30 -20.71 12.62
N GLN A 275 3.30 -20.84 13.51
CA GLN A 275 3.05 -21.30 14.88
C GLN A 275 2.32 -20.24 15.73
N ASN A 276 2.65 -18.96 15.55
CA ASN A 276 2.10 -17.84 16.30
C ASN A 276 2.07 -16.59 15.39
N PRO A 277 1.14 -16.51 14.42
CA PRO A 277 1.02 -15.31 13.60
C PRO A 277 0.66 -14.11 14.48
N SER A 278 1.23 -12.94 14.18
CA SER A 278 0.84 -11.69 14.85
C SER A 278 -0.63 -11.38 14.53
N ASP A 279 -1.39 -10.96 15.55
CA ASP A 279 -2.80 -10.54 15.39
C ASP A 279 -3.00 -9.45 14.33
N ALA A 280 -1.95 -8.68 14.03
CA ALA A 280 -1.99 -7.62 13.02
C ALA A 280 -1.84 -8.16 11.58
N ILE A 281 -1.35 -9.39 11.38
CA ILE A 281 -1.28 -10.03 10.06
C ILE A 281 -2.57 -10.81 9.86
N LYS A 282 -3.41 -10.35 8.92
CA LYS A 282 -4.69 -10.98 8.59
C LYS A 282 -4.61 -11.68 7.22
N PRO A 283 -5.57 -12.57 6.88
CA PRO A 283 -5.62 -13.20 5.56
C PRO A 283 -5.57 -12.20 4.39
N LEU A 284 -6.29 -11.08 4.51
CA LEU A 284 -6.29 -9.99 3.54
C LEU A 284 -5.25 -8.91 3.88
N GLY A 285 -4.10 -9.30 4.45
CA GLY A 285 -2.98 -8.41 4.73
C GLY A 285 -2.96 -7.78 6.13
N PHE A 286 -1.91 -7.01 6.39
CA PHE A 286 -1.71 -6.29 7.64
C PHE A 286 -2.87 -5.32 7.92
N SER A 287 -3.50 -5.47 9.08
CA SER A 287 -4.61 -4.62 9.51
C SER A 287 -4.71 -4.56 11.02
N THR A 288 -5.03 -3.37 11.55
CA THR A 288 -5.34 -3.18 12.97
C THR A 288 -6.84 -3.34 13.25
N PHE A 289 -7.67 -3.55 12.23
CA PHE A 289 -9.09 -3.84 12.43
C PHE A 289 -9.27 -5.31 12.80
N ASN A 290 -10.20 -5.60 13.73
CA ASN A 290 -10.71 -6.95 13.89
C ASN A 290 -11.39 -7.39 12.58
N GLY A 291 -11.34 -8.68 12.27
CA GLY A 291 -11.77 -9.26 11.00
C GLY A 291 -10.61 -9.89 10.25
N VAL A 292 -10.82 -10.18 8.96
CA VAL A 292 -9.83 -10.81 8.09
C VAL A 292 -8.93 -9.83 7.34
N GLY A 293 -8.99 -8.54 7.70
CA GLY A 293 -8.28 -7.46 7.01
C GLY A 293 -9.12 -6.81 5.91
N PHE A 294 -8.75 -5.60 5.50
CA PHE A 294 -9.49 -4.87 4.47
C PHE A 294 -9.02 -5.21 3.04
N GLY A 295 -7.81 -5.77 2.86
CA GLY A 295 -7.24 -6.09 1.56
C GLY A 295 -6.99 -4.87 0.69
N GLY A 296 -5.79 -4.29 0.76
CA GLY A 296 -5.35 -3.24 -0.15
C GLY A 296 -5.38 -3.70 -1.61
N THR A 297 -5.65 -2.74 -2.49
CA THR A 297 -5.76 -2.93 -3.94
C THR A 297 -4.72 -2.13 -4.72
N ILE A 298 -3.84 -1.43 -4.01
CA ILE A 298 -2.74 -0.65 -4.56
C ILE A 298 -1.43 -1.43 -4.42
N PHE A 299 -0.66 -1.44 -5.50
CA PHE A 299 0.62 -2.11 -5.67
C PHE A 299 1.58 -1.11 -6.32
N THR A 300 2.86 -1.18 -5.96
CA THR A 300 3.87 -0.27 -6.51
C THR A 300 5.04 -1.08 -7.01
N PHE A 301 5.70 -0.59 -8.05
CA PHE A 301 6.92 -1.22 -8.57
C PHE A 301 7.99 -1.39 -7.47
N ARG A 302 8.01 -0.50 -6.46
CA ARG A 302 9.01 -0.51 -5.39
C ARG A 302 8.84 -1.70 -4.46
N ASN A 303 7.61 -1.99 -4.03
CA ASN A 303 7.32 -3.03 -3.05
C ASN A 303 5.82 -3.37 -3.01
N CYS A 304 5.48 -4.64 -2.81
CA CYS A 304 4.10 -5.03 -2.55
C CYS A 304 3.67 -4.58 -1.13
N PRO A 305 2.62 -3.75 -0.97
CA PRO A 305 2.20 -3.28 0.35
C PRO A 305 1.71 -4.42 1.24
N ASN A 306 2.08 -4.39 2.52
CA ASN A 306 1.78 -5.46 3.48
C ASN A 306 0.29 -5.61 3.81
N ASN A 307 -0.53 -4.61 3.50
CA ASN A 307 -1.99 -4.62 3.69
C ASN A 307 -2.74 -5.23 2.51
N THR A 308 -2.07 -5.55 1.41
CA THR A 308 -2.66 -6.35 0.32
C THR A 308 -2.79 -7.80 0.79
N PRO A 309 -3.69 -8.61 0.17
CA PRO A 309 -3.85 -10.02 0.55
C PRO A 309 -2.53 -10.80 0.59
N LEU A 310 -2.40 -11.70 1.59
CA LEU A 310 -1.17 -12.49 1.78
C LEU A 310 -0.79 -13.30 0.53
N ALA A 311 -1.80 -13.75 -0.21
CA ALA A 311 -1.64 -14.48 -1.47
C ALA A 311 -0.76 -13.76 -2.51
N TYR A 312 -0.61 -12.44 -2.43
CA TYR A 312 0.27 -11.71 -3.35
C TYR A 312 1.74 -11.71 -2.94
N TRP A 313 2.05 -11.66 -1.64
CA TRP A 313 3.39 -11.30 -1.20
C TRP A 313 4.02 -12.21 -0.15
N TRP A 314 3.27 -13.12 0.45
CA TRP A 314 3.80 -14.03 1.47
C TRP A 314 4.83 -15.01 0.88
N GLY A 315 5.86 -15.32 1.65
CA GLY A 315 6.87 -16.31 1.32
C GLY A 315 8.04 -15.77 0.50
N THR A 316 8.73 -16.69 -0.18
CA THR A 316 10.00 -16.42 -0.86
C THR A 316 10.10 -17.13 -2.21
N TYR A 317 10.90 -16.60 -3.13
CA TYR A 317 11.11 -17.25 -4.43
C TYR A 317 11.98 -18.51 -4.34
N LEU A 318 12.86 -18.56 -3.35
CA LEU A 318 13.74 -19.67 -3.03
C LEU A 318 13.30 -20.30 -1.71
N ARG A 319 13.39 -21.63 -1.62
CA ARG A 319 13.15 -22.33 -0.36
C ARG A 319 14.19 -21.94 0.68
N THR A 320 13.72 -21.72 1.90
CA THR A 320 14.51 -21.28 3.05
C THR A 320 14.70 -22.38 4.08
N GLY A 321 13.90 -23.45 4.02
CA GLY A 321 13.77 -24.45 5.08
C GLY A 321 12.81 -24.03 6.19
N ASN A 322 12.33 -22.78 6.18
CA ASN A 322 11.29 -22.32 7.10
C ASN A 322 9.92 -22.66 6.52
N ARG A 323 9.23 -23.64 7.12
CA ARG A 323 7.90 -24.09 6.69
C ARG A 323 6.89 -22.95 6.53
N ALA A 324 6.90 -21.96 7.42
CA ALA A 324 5.94 -20.86 7.36
C ALA A 324 6.21 -19.94 6.16
N LEU A 325 7.47 -19.75 5.76
CA LEU A 325 7.81 -18.96 4.57
C LEU A 325 7.72 -19.77 3.27
N ASP A 326 8.06 -21.06 3.32
CA ASP A 326 8.11 -21.94 2.16
C ASP A 326 6.73 -22.47 1.75
N CYS A 327 5.67 -22.17 2.52
CA CYS A 327 4.30 -22.64 2.24
C CYS A 327 3.63 -21.94 1.06
N TRP A 328 4.15 -20.79 0.62
CA TRP A 328 3.59 -20.02 -0.48
C TRP A 328 4.70 -19.39 -1.32
N TYR A 329 4.50 -19.41 -2.63
CA TYR A 329 5.32 -18.71 -3.60
C TYR A 329 4.62 -17.40 -3.98
N PRO A 330 5.19 -16.22 -3.67
CA PRO A 330 4.52 -14.94 -3.90
C PRO A 330 4.51 -14.55 -5.39
N LEU A 331 3.50 -13.77 -5.79
CA LEU A 331 3.51 -13.04 -7.07
C LEU A 331 4.45 -11.83 -6.97
N MET A 332 4.39 -11.07 -5.89
CA MET A 332 5.26 -9.93 -5.65
C MET A 332 5.86 -10.05 -4.27
N LYS A 333 7.06 -10.65 -4.17
CA LYS A 333 7.75 -10.78 -2.89
C LYS A 333 7.93 -9.40 -2.25
N ARG A 334 7.44 -9.25 -1.02
CA ARG A 334 7.65 -8.04 -0.24
C ARG A 334 9.07 -8.01 0.33
N ASN A 335 9.74 -6.88 0.19
CA ASN A 335 10.95 -6.60 0.96
C ASN A 335 10.55 -5.99 2.32
N VAL A 336 10.99 -6.62 3.41
CA VAL A 336 10.81 -6.06 4.76
C VAL A 336 11.96 -5.11 5.04
N TYR A 337 11.66 -3.94 5.59
CA TYR A 337 12.70 -3.03 6.04
C TYR A 337 13.50 -3.76 7.13
N ASN A 338 14.76 -4.09 6.84
CA ASN A 338 15.68 -4.61 7.84
C ASN A 338 15.79 -3.57 8.96
N ARG A 339 15.65 -4.02 10.21
CA ARG A 339 15.87 -3.18 11.39
C ARG A 339 17.35 -3.05 11.69
#